data_AF-K1RDF4-F1
#
_entry.id   AF-K1RDF4-F1
#
_cell.length_a   1.000
_cell.length_b   1.000
_cell.length_c   1.000
_cell.angle_alpha   90.00
_cell.angle_beta   90.00
_cell.angle_gamma   90.00
#
_symmetry.space_group_name_H-M   'P 1'
#
loop_
_entity.id
_entity.type
_entity.pdbx_description
1 polymer ?
#
loop_
_entity_poly.entity_id
_entity_poly.type
_entity_poly.pdbx_seq_one_letter_code
_entity_poly.pdbx_strand_id
1 'polypeptide(L)' 'SRKPLIVTTNLTLDSLQNPLDTAHARIYDRLLEMCAPILFTGENFRRETAQAKLNRLKELMK' A
#
# COMPACT_ATOMS: atom_id res chain seq x y z
N SER A 1 -5.02 -18.23 -18.34
CA SER A 1 -4.57 -16.87 -17.99
C SER A 1 -5.79 -16.02 -17.64
N ARG A 2 -6.30 -16.11 -16.40
CA ARG A 2 -7.42 -15.31 -15.81
C ARG A 2 -7.45 -15.51 -14.28
N LYS A 3 -6.27 -15.63 -13.65
CA LYS A 3 -6.22 -15.88 -12.21
C LYS A 3 -6.47 -14.55 -11.47
N PRO A 4 -7.16 -14.57 -10.33
CA PRO A 4 -7.37 -13.35 -9.55
C PRO A 4 -6.02 -12.74 -9.16
N LEU A 5 -5.94 -11.41 -9.22
CA LEU A 5 -4.75 -10.63 -8.91
C LEU A 5 -5.06 -9.72 -7.71
N ILE A 6 -4.18 -9.74 -6.71
CA ILE A 6 -4.21 -8.81 -5.58
C ILE A 6 -2.98 -7.92 -5.69
N VAL A 7 -3.17 -6.61 -5.70
CA VAL A 7 -2.11 -5.61 -5.80
C VAL A 7 -2.17 -4.67 -4.62
N THR A 8 -1.00 -4.32 -4.08
CA THR A 8 -0.85 -3.28 -3.06
C THR A 8 0.07 -2.19 -3.62
N THR A 9 -0.28 -0.93 -3.37
CA THR A 9 0.50 0.22 -3.83
C THR A 9 0.40 1.33 -2.79
N ASN A 10 1.46 2.13 -2.69
CA ASN A 10 1.50 3.34 -1.87
C ASN A 10 1.10 4.60 -2.66
N LEU A 11 0.68 4.43 -3.92
CA LEU A 11 0.18 5.52 -4.75
C LEU A 11 -1.24 5.89 -4.34
N THR A 12 -1.56 7.17 -4.40
CA THR A 12 -2.93 7.65 -4.23
C THR A 12 -3.77 7.24 -5.44
N LEU A 13 -5.10 7.24 -5.28
CA LEU A 13 -6.00 6.97 -6.38
C LEU A 13 -5.82 7.97 -7.54
N ASP A 14 -5.55 9.24 -7.21
CA ASP A 14 -5.27 10.28 -8.21
C ASP A 14 -4.03 9.96 -9.05
N SER A 15 -2.93 9.54 -8.43
CA SER A 15 -1.71 9.14 -9.16
C SER A 15 -1.91 7.91 -10.05
N LEU A 16 -2.86 7.03 -9.71
CA LEU A 16 -3.23 5.88 -10.55
C LEU A 16 -4.08 6.29 -11.76
N GLN A 17 -4.92 7.33 -11.61
CA GLN A 17 -5.77 7.86 -12.69
C GLN A 17 -5.02 8.84 -13.60
N ASN A 18 -4.02 9.55 -13.05
CA ASN A 18 -3.23 10.57 -13.74
C ASN A 18 -1.72 10.22 -13.76
N PRO A 19 -1.31 9.11 -14.41
CA PRO A 19 0.10 8.74 -14.54
C PRO A 19 0.85 9.67 -15.49
N LEU A 20 2.15 9.86 -15.20
CA LEU A 20 3.03 10.76 -15.97
C LEU A 20 3.54 10.16 -17.28
N ASP A 21 3.56 8.83 -17.40
CA ASP A 21 4.09 8.12 -18.55
C ASP A 21 3.12 7.08 -19.12
N THR A 22 3.27 6.84 -20.42
CA THR A 22 2.38 5.96 -21.20
C THR A 22 2.44 4.50 -20.74
N ALA A 23 3.56 4.04 -20.17
CA ALA A 23 3.68 2.67 -19.71
C ALA A 23 2.83 2.44 -18.45
N HIS A 24 2.95 3.32 -17.45
CA HIS A 24 2.11 3.23 -16.25
C HIS A 24 0.64 3.48 -16.56
N ALA A 25 0.31 4.37 -17.51
CA ALA A 25 -1.07 4.56 -17.98
C ALA A 25 -1.73 3.23 -18.40
N ARG A 26 -1.04 2.42 -19.20
CA ARG A 26 -1.57 1.12 -19.65
C ARG A 26 -1.68 0.11 -18.52
N ILE A 27 -0.74 0.10 -17.58
CA ILE A 27 -0.75 -0.84 -16.46
C ILE A 27 -1.88 -0.50 -15.50
N TYR A 28 -2.02 0.78 -15.12
CA TYR A 28 -3.01 1.23 -14.16
C TYR A 28 -4.43 1.11 -14.69
N ASP A 29 -4.66 1.37 -15.98
CA ASP A 29 -5.94 1.13 -16.64
C ASP A 29 -6.41 -0.33 -16.48
N ARG A 30 -5.49 -1.30 -16.69
CA ARG A 30 -5.81 -2.72 -16.51
C ARG A 30 -6.00 -3.13 -15.05
N LEU A 31 -5.26 -2.51 -14.13
CA LEU A 31 -5.45 -2.75 -12.70
C LEU A 31 -6.82 -2.24 -12.24
N LEU A 32 -7.22 -1.05 -12.68
CA LEU A 32 -8.52 -0.45 -12.34
C LEU A 32 -9.69 -1.22 -12.98
N GLU A 33 -9.50 -1.80 -14.16
CA GLU A 33 -10.49 -2.68 -14.80
C GLU A 33 -10.69 -3.99 -14.00
N MET A 34 -9.62 -4.58 -13.46
CA MET A 34 -9.66 -5.90 -12.81
C MET A 34 -9.86 -5.84 -11.28
N CYS A 35 -9.53 -4.73 -10.62
CA CYS A 35 -9.48 -4.63 -9.16
C CYS A 35 -10.29 -3.43 -8.66
N ALA A 36 -11.16 -3.66 -7.67
CA ALA A 36 -11.79 -2.57 -6.92
C ALA A 36 -10.77 -1.98 -5.92
N PRO A 37 -10.45 -0.67 -5.99
CA PRO A 37 -9.48 -0.06 -5.09
C PRO A 37 -10.02 0.05 -3.66
N ILE A 38 -9.20 -0.34 -2.68
CA ILE A 38 -9.48 -0.19 -1.25
C ILE A 38 -8.45 0.79 -0.67
N LEU A 39 -8.92 1.94 -0.19
CA LEU A 39 -8.06 2.94 0.42
C LEU A 39 -7.85 2.62 1.91
N PHE A 40 -6.59 2.42 2.30
CA PHE A 40 -6.19 2.28 3.70
C PHE A 40 -5.64 3.62 4.20
N THR A 41 -6.43 4.36 4.98
CA THR A 41 -6.03 5.64 5.61
C THR A 41 -5.54 5.47 7.06
N GLY A 42 -5.14 4.26 7.46
CA GLY A 42 -4.66 3.99 8.81
C GLY A 42 -3.23 4.45 9.06
N GLU A 43 -2.88 4.70 10.32
CA GLU A 43 -1.48 4.92 10.70
C GLU A 43 -0.61 3.72 10.35
N ASN A 44 0.68 3.95 10.12
CA ASN A 44 1.59 2.89 9.71
C ASN A 44 1.82 1.91 10.89
N PHE A 45 1.17 0.75 10.83
CA PHE A 45 1.33 -0.34 11.82
C PHE A 45 2.79 -0.74 12.09
N ARG A 46 3.72 -0.49 11.15
CA ARG A 46 5.16 -0.73 11.37
C ARG A 46 5.74 0.23 12.41
N ARG A 47 5.29 1.48 12.47
CA ARG A 47 5.72 2.46 13.49
C ARG A 47 5.20 2.06 14.87
N GLU A 48 3.94 1.68 14.95
CA GLU A 48 3.33 1.19 16.19
C GLU A 48 4.07 -0.05 16.73
N THR A 49 4.36 -1.02 15.85
CA THR A 49 5.13 -2.21 16.22
C THR A 49 6.57 -1.89 16.66
N ALA A 50 7.22 -0.93 16.01
CA ALA A 50 8.58 -0.50 16.39
C ALA A 50 8.58 0.18 17.77
N GLN A 51 7.58 1.01 18.07
CA GLN A 51 7.41 1.64 19.36
C GLN A 51 7.13 0.61 20.46
N ALA A 52 6.27 -0.38 20.19
CA ALA A 52 6.01 -1.47 21.11
C ALA A 52 7.26 -2.31 21.41
N LYS A 53 8.08 -2.61 20.38
CA LYS A 53 9.36 -3.30 20.55
C LYS A 53 10.34 -2.48 21.39
N LEU A 54 10.45 -1.17 21.15
CA LEU A 54 11.29 -0.27 21.95
C LEU A 54 10.85 -0.22 23.41
N ASN A 55 9.54 -0.11 23.66
CA ASN A 55 9.00 -0.10 25.01
C ASN A 55 9.30 -1.41 25.74
N ARG A 56 9.16 -2.56 25.06
CA ARG A 56 9.50 -3.86 25.62
C ARG A 56 10.99 -4.01 25.94
N LEU A 57 11.87 -3.48 25.09
CA LEU A 57 13.32 -3.44 25.38
C LEU A 57 13.64 -2.59 26.62
N LYS A 58 12.98 -1.42 26.76
CA LYS A 58 13.16 -0.56 27.94
C LYS A 58 12.76 -1.25 29.25
N GLU A 59 11.67 -2.02 29.24
CA GLU A 59 11.24 -2.79 30.41
C GLU A 59 12.21 -3.93 30.78
N LEU A 60 12.92 -4.50 29.81
CA LEU A 60 13.92 -5.55 30.05
C LEU A 60 15.29 -5.00 30.52
N MET A 61 15.50 -3.69 30.42
CA MET A 61 16.73 -3.00 30.86
C MET A 61 16.58 -2.31 32.22
N LYS A 62 15.44 -2.50 32.89
CA LYS A 62 15.22 -2.20 34.31
C LYS A 62 15.56 -3.41 35.16
#